data_AF-A0A7V9RB60-F1
#
_entry.id   AF-A0A7V9RB60-F1
#
_cell.length_a   1.000
_cell.length_b   1.000
_cell.length_c   1.000
_cell.angle_alpha   90.00
_cell.angle_beta   90.00
_cell.angle_gamma   90.00
#
_symmetry.space_group_name_H-M   'P 1'
#
loop_
_entity.id
_entity.type
_entity.pdbx_description
1 polymer ?
#
loop_
_entity_poly.entity_id
_entity_poly.type
_entity_poly.pdbx_seq_one_letter_code
_entity_poly.pdbx_strand_id
1 'polypeptide(L)'
;MKWLLAQGADVNAKAHGESVLEVTLSSMTNADLEDRAPVVKALIMAGAKITPAARKAVQVAYSAFDYHREAMAPAFRKKGEAAAVALCTFLGVEPPKPRIMHDGKSAIAVPKGTVAKQFETLWNLLVPSSGAAKTAQGEVVRIAGRINLELSRNGGMNWDAQYRKMAKAFARRIASGTPVDDELLAEASTSIASIIKSPRQDHVQELCRIAIAWVRANPKPIKCGPVDYDR
;
A
#
# COMPACT_ATOMS: atom_id res chain seq x y z
N MET A 1 24.54 -13.30 -16.04
CA MET A 1 24.63 -11.95 -16.62
C MET A 1 26.04 -11.60 -17.12
N LYS A 2 27.06 -11.43 -16.24
CA LYS A 2 28.41 -11.01 -16.66
C LYS A 2 29.03 -11.86 -17.79
N TRP A 3 28.87 -13.19 -17.72
CA TRP A 3 29.33 -14.09 -18.78
C TRP A 3 28.63 -13.82 -20.12
N LEU A 4 27.30 -13.67 -20.15
CA LEU A 4 26.55 -13.37 -21.37
C LEU A 4 26.96 -12.03 -22.00
N LEU A 5 27.18 -11.00 -21.18
CA LEU A 5 27.70 -9.71 -21.67
C LEU A 5 29.09 -9.87 -22.30
N ALA A 6 29.96 -10.69 -21.70
CA ALA A 6 31.28 -11.00 -22.26
C ALA A 6 31.21 -11.80 -23.57
N GLN A 7 30.12 -12.55 -23.81
CA GLN A 7 29.87 -13.25 -25.08
C GLN A 7 29.20 -12.35 -26.14
N GLY A 8 29.06 -11.03 -25.90
CA GLY A 8 28.49 -10.09 -26.87
C GLY A 8 26.96 -10.11 -26.95
N ALA A 9 26.27 -10.55 -25.89
CA ALA A 9 24.82 -10.49 -25.85
C ALA A 9 24.30 -9.05 -26.03
N ASP A 10 23.32 -8.85 -26.91
CA ASP A 10 22.70 -7.55 -27.14
C ASP A 10 21.79 -7.17 -25.95
N VAL A 11 22.24 -6.19 -25.17
CA VAL A 11 21.51 -5.66 -24.00
C VAL A 11 20.25 -4.86 -24.35
N ASN A 12 20.06 -4.53 -25.63
CA ASN A 12 18.88 -3.82 -26.12
C ASN A 12 17.91 -4.75 -26.86
N ALA A 13 18.22 -6.04 -26.97
CA ALA A 13 17.31 -7.03 -27.52
C ALA A 13 15.99 -7.02 -26.73
N LYS A 14 14.89 -7.16 -27.47
CA LYS A 14 13.54 -7.11 -26.90
C LYS A 14 12.86 -8.47 -27.00
N ALA A 15 12.18 -8.85 -25.92
CA ALA A 15 11.23 -9.96 -25.91
C ALA A 15 9.87 -9.40 -25.48
N HIS A 16 8.80 -9.70 -26.23
CA HIS A 16 7.45 -9.17 -25.98
C HIS A 16 7.39 -7.63 -25.84
N GLY A 17 8.27 -6.91 -26.55
CA GLY A 17 8.34 -5.45 -26.55
C GLY A 17 9.21 -4.84 -25.44
N GLU A 18 9.69 -5.63 -24.49
CA GLU A 18 10.51 -5.18 -23.37
C GLU A 18 11.98 -5.58 -23.51
N SER A 19 12.87 -4.67 -23.14
CA SER A 19 14.31 -4.92 -22.98
C SER A 19 14.61 -5.63 -21.66
N VAL A 20 15.80 -6.24 -21.57
CA VAL A 20 16.26 -6.88 -20.31
C VAL A 20 16.33 -5.89 -19.14
N LEU A 21 16.64 -4.61 -19.40
CA LEU A 21 16.64 -3.57 -18.36
C LEU A 21 15.22 -3.31 -17.82
N GLU A 22 14.24 -3.19 -18.73
CA GLU A 22 12.83 -2.97 -18.36
C GLU A 22 12.29 -4.15 -17.55
N VAL A 23 12.48 -5.40 -18.00
CA VAL A 23 12.04 -6.60 -17.28
C VAL A 23 12.72 -6.72 -15.92
N THR A 24 14.03 -6.43 -15.84
CA THR A 24 14.77 -6.51 -14.57
C THR A 24 14.20 -5.55 -13.53
N LEU A 25 13.83 -4.34 -13.94
CA LEU A 25 13.26 -3.30 -13.09
C LEU A 25 11.79 -3.54 -12.75
N SER A 26 10.97 -3.93 -13.74
CA SER A 26 9.51 -4.12 -13.56
C SER A 26 9.18 -5.33 -12.69
N SER A 27 10.08 -6.33 -12.64
CA SER A 27 9.93 -7.52 -11.80
C SER A 27 10.60 -7.41 -10.42
N MET A 28 11.14 -6.24 -10.04
CA MET A 28 11.70 -6.06 -8.70
C MET A 28 10.60 -5.98 -7.65
N THR A 29 10.76 -6.73 -6.57
CA THR A 29 9.97 -6.59 -5.36
C THR A 29 10.64 -5.64 -4.37
N ASN A 30 9.96 -5.35 -3.26
CA ASN A 30 10.52 -4.61 -2.13
C ASN A 30 11.77 -5.27 -1.51
N ALA A 31 12.04 -6.54 -1.80
CA ALA A 31 13.20 -7.25 -1.27
C ALA A 31 14.42 -7.26 -2.22
N ASP A 32 14.20 -7.02 -3.51
CA ASP A 32 15.20 -7.26 -4.56
C ASP A 32 16.20 -6.12 -4.79
N LEU A 33 15.95 -4.92 -4.23
CA LEU A 33 16.68 -3.71 -4.64
C LEU A 33 18.19 -3.80 -4.41
N GLU A 34 18.63 -4.32 -3.26
CA GLU A 34 20.06 -4.52 -2.97
C GLU A 34 20.69 -5.50 -3.97
N ASP A 35 20.06 -6.66 -4.17
CA ASP A 35 20.61 -7.76 -4.96
C ASP A 35 20.60 -7.49 -6.46
N ARG A 36 19.60 -6.75 -6.96
CA ARG A 36 19.46 -6.48 -8.41
C ARG A 36 20.09 -5.16 -8.85
N ALA A 37 20.45 -4.26 -7.94
CA ALA A 37 21.15 -3.02 -8.30
C ALA A 37 22.45 -3.26 -9.09
N PRO A 38 23.31 -4.24 -8.75
CA PRO A 38 24.49 -4.56 -9.54
C PRO A 38 24.18 -5.02 -10.98
N VAL A 39 23.06 -5.74 -11.17
CA VAL A 39 22.63 -6.21 -12.50
C VAL A 39 22.19 -5.05 -13.38
N VAL A 40 21.35 -4.16 -12.83
CA VAL A 40 20.91 -2.94 -13.53
C VAL A 40 22.10 -2.07 -13.90
N LYS A 41 23.04 -1.86 -12.97
CA LYS A 41 24.27 -1.12 -13.24
C LYS A 41 25.09 -1.75 -14.37
N ALA A 42 25.27 -3.07 -14.35
CA ALA A 42 26.00 -3.78 -15.40
C ALA A 42 25.35 -3.63 -16.78
N LEU A 43 24.01 -3.69 -16.85
CA LEU A 43 23.26 -3.48 -18.09
C LEU A 43 23.45 -2.07 -18.65
N ILE A 44 23.32 -1.04 -17.80
CA ILE A 44 23.51 0.35 -18.20
C ILE A 44 24.95 0.58 -18.68
N MET A 45 25.95 0.06 -17.95
CA MET A 45 27.36 0.16 -18.35
C MET A 45 27.66 -0.56 -19.67
N ALA A 46 26.91 -1.63 -19.98
CA ALA A 46 27.02 -2.35 -21.25
C ALA A 46 26.23 -1.69 -22.41
N GLY A 47 25.62 -0.51 -22.18
CA GLY A 47 24.93 0.26 -23.22
C GLY A 47 23.42 -0.01 -23.33
N ALA A 48 22.79 -0.54 -22.29
CA ALA A 48 21.33 -0.66 -22.25
C ALA A 48 20.68 0.73 -22.29
N LYS A 49 19.73 0.92 -23.21
CA LYS A 49 18.99 2.18 -23.38
C LYS A 49 18.07 2.41 -22.18
N ILE A 50 18.21 3.57 -21.55
CA ILE A 50 17.34 4.00 -20.45
C ILE A 50 16.07 4.63 -21.03
N THR A 51 15.00 3.85 -21.09
CA THR A 51 13.69 4.26 -21.63
C THR A 51 12.84 4.96 -20.56
N PRO A 52 11.76 5.69 -20.96
CA PRO A 52 10.76 6.17 -20.03
C PRO A 52 10.11 5.05 -19.20
N ALA A 53 9.96 3.85 -19.77
CA ALA A 53 9.42 2.70 -19.05
C ALA A 53 10.38 2.22 -17.95
N ALA A 54 11.68 2.13 -18.22
CA ALA A 54 12.69 1.80 -17.22
C ALA A 54 12.71 2.83 -16.06
N ARG A 55 12.62 4.12 -16.39
CA ARG A 55 12.52 5.23 -15.43
C ARG A 55 11.29 5.13 -14.52
N LYS A 56 10.14 4.80 -15.11
CA LYS A 56 8.90 4.56 -14.34
C LYS A 56 9.03 3.32 -13.46
N ALA A 57 9.61 2.24 -13.98
CA ALA A 57 9.75 0.98 -13.25
C ALA A 57 10.63 1.14 -12.00
N VAL A 58 11.75 1.87 -12.07
CA VAL A 58 12.59 2.11 -10.88
C VAL A 58 11.87 2.94 -9.81
N GLN A 59 11.05 3.92 -10.21
CA GLN A 59 10.25 4.72 -9.26
C GLN A 59 9.17 3.86 -8.59
N VAL A 60 8.55 2.93 -9.33
CA VAL A 60 7.58 1.96 -8.79
C VAL A 60 8.27 1.01 -7.81
N ALA A 61 9.43 0.46 -8.16
CA ALA A 61 10.21 -0.43 -7.29
C ALA A 61 10.62 0.28 -5.98
N TYR A 62 11.09 1.53 -6.08
CA TYR A 62 11.36 2.36 -4.89
C TYR A 62 10.10 2.51 -4.04
N SER A 63 8.97 2.90 -4.65
CA SER A 63 7.72 3.14 -3.93
C SER A 63 7.20 1.87 -3.23
N ALA A 64 7.38 0.71 -3.85
CA ALA A 64 7.06 -0.59 -3.25
C ALA A 64 7.96 -0.90 -2.04
N PHE A 65 9.27 -0.62 -2.14
CA PHE A 65 10.19 -0.73 -1.00
C PHE A 65 9.78 0.20 0.14
N ASP A 66 9.52 1.46 -0.18
CA ASP A 66 9.20 2.49 0.80
C ASP A 66 7.86 2.22 1.50
N TYR A 67 6.88 1.67 0.77
CA TYR A 67 5.62 1.19 1.36
C TYR A 67 5.86 0.18 2.49
N HIS A 68 6.82 -0.73 2.32
CA HIS A 68 7.17 -1.76 3.31
C HIS A 68 8.21 -1.32 4.35
N ARG A 69 8.80 -0.13 4.20
CA ARG A 69 9.95 0.37 4.97
C ARG A 69 9.84 0.15 6.48
N GLU A 70 8.72 0.52 7.08
CA GLU A 70 8.52 0.47 8.54
C GLU A 70 8.51 -0.95 9.11
N ALA A 71 8.11 -1.94 8.32
CA ALA A 71 8.10 -3.35 8.73
C ALA A 71 9.47 -4.04 8.56
N MET A 72 10.41 -3.41 7.84
CA MET A 72 11.72 -3.98 7.57
C MET A 72 12.68 -3.82 8.75
N ALA A 73 13.55 -4.83 8.94
CA ALA A 73 14.68 -4.76 9.85
C ALA A 73 15.61 -3.57 9.52
N PRO A 74 16.18 -2.86 10.52
CA PRO A 74 16.96 -1.64 10.29
C PRO A 74 18.13 -1.80 9.30
N ALA A 75 18.86 -2.92 9.39
CA ALA A 75 19.98 -3.20 8.49
C ALA A 75 19.51 -3.37 7.03
N PHE A 76 18.43 -4.13 6.82
CA PHE A 76 17.83 -4.34 5.50
C PHE A 76 17.32 -3.03 4.91
N ARG A 77 16.64 -2.22 5.73
CA ARG A 77 16.13 -0.89 5.36
C ARG A 77 17.23 0.03 4.86
N LYS A 78 18.33 0.16 5.61
CA LYS A 78 19.44 1.06 5.25
C LYS A 78 20.06 0.70 3.91
N LYS A 79 20.27 -0.60 3.66
CA LYS A 79 20.87 -1.08 2.43
C LYS A 79 19.93 -0.96 1.23
N GLY A 80 18.68 -1.36 1.40
CA GLY A 80 17.66 -1.22 0.35
C GLY A 80 17.43 0.23 -0.05
N GLU A 81 17.41 1.17 0.90
CA GLU A 81 17.29 2.61 0.61
C GLU A 81 18.50 3.12 -0.18
N ALA A 82 19.72 2.77 0.22
CA ALA A 82 20.93 3.14 -0.53
C ALA A 82 20.91 2.59 -1.97
N ALA A 83 20.47 1.35 -2.15
CA ALA A 83 20.33 0.74 -3.47
C ALA A 83 19.23 1.43 -4.31
N ALA A 84 18.09 1.74 -3.71
CA ALA A 84 16.98 2.43 -4.37
C ALA A 84 17.40 3.82 -4.89
N VAL A 85 18.07 4.60 -4.03
CA VAL A 85 18.61 5.92 -4.40
C VAL A 85 19.64 5.80 -5.51
N ALA A 86 20.59 4.86 -5.40
CA ALA A 86 21.61 4.65 -6.43
C ALA A 86 20.99 4.28 -7.78
N LEU A 87 19.97 3.41 -7.79
CA LEU A 87 19.24 3.05 -9.00
C LEU A 87 18.54 4.27 -9.62
N CYS A 88 17.83 5.08 -8.84
CA CYS A 88 17.24 6.33 -9.32
C CYS A 88 18.29 7.26 -9.94
N THR A 89 19.45 7.41 -9.31
CA THR A 89 20.58 8.20 -9.85
C THR A 89 21.09 7.63 -11.18
N PHE A 90 21.33 6.31 -11.28
CA PHE A 90 21.78 5.68 -12.54
C PHE A 90 20.78 5.86 -13.68
N LEU A 91 19.49 5.83 -13.36
CA LEU A 91 18.43 6.05 -14.33
C LEU A 91 18.09 7.52 -14.56
N GLY A 92 18.78 8.46 -13.89
CA GLY A 92 18.56 9.90 -14.03
C GLY A 92 17.14 10.33 -13.67
N VAL A 93 16.57 9.75 -12.62
CA VAL A 93 15.25 10.12 -12.08
C VAL A 93 15.36 10.54 -10.62
N GLU A 94 14.48 11.44 -10.20
CA GLU A 94 14.36 11.77 -8.80
C GLU A 94 13.74 10.60 -8.01
N PRO A 95 14.32 10.23 -6.85
CA PRO A 95 13.69 9.31 -5.92
C PRO A 95 12.30 9.80 -5.50
N PRO A 96 11.29 8.91 -5.40
CA PRO A 96 10.00 9.25 -4.83
C PRO A 96 10.14 9.81 -3.41
N LYS A 97 9.24 10.73 -3.04
CA LYS A 97 9.18 11.22 -1.66
C LYS A 97 8.83 10.07 -0.72
N PRO A 98 9.55 9.90 0.41
CA PRO A 98 9.21 8.88 1.38
C PRO A 98 7.78 9.03 1.89
N ARG A 99 7.12 7.90 2.09
CA ARG A 99 5.83 7.78 2.73
C ARG A 99 5.95 8.23 4.17
N ILE A 100 5.08 9.15 4.56
CA ILE A 100 5.01 9.66 5.93
C ILE A 100 3.93 8.90 6.67
N MET A 101 4.30 8.23 7.76
CA MET A 101 3.36 7.60 8.68
C MET A 101 3.04 8.57 9.82
N HIS A 102 1.80 8.53 10.29
CA HIS A 102 1.36 9.28 11.45
C HIS A 102 2.07 8.82 12.73
N ASP A 103 2.36 9.75 13.65
CA ASP A 103 3.14 9.51 14.88
C ASP A 103 2.39 8.67 15.94
N GLY A 104 1.07 8.54 15.77
CA GLY A 104 0.18 7.84 16.69
C GLY A 104 -0.09 8.59 18.00
N LYS A 105 0.29 9.87 18.09
CA LYS A 105 0.17 10.72 19.28
C LYS A 105 -0.58 12.02 18.99
N SER A 106 -0.24 12.70 17.90
CA SER A 106 -0.84 13.96 17.48
C SER A 106 -2.29 13.77 17.01
N ALA A 107 -3.10 14.83 17.04
CA ALA A 107 -4.46 14.74 16.52
C ALA A 107 -4.46 14.46 15.01
N ILE A 108 -5.27 13.51 14.59
CA ILE A 108 -5.42 13.10 13.19
C ILE A 108 -6.32 14.12 12.49
N ALA A 109 -5.77 14.80 11.50
CA ALA A 109 -6.51 15.70 10.64
C ALA A 109 -7.03 14.96 9.40
N VAL A 110 -8.35 14.97 9.21
CA VAL A 110 -8.96 14.53 7.95
C VAL A 110 -8.84 15.66 6.92
N PRO A 111 -8.20 15.46 5.76
CA PRO A 111 -8.01 16.54 4.79
C PRO A 111 -9.34 16.97 4.17
N LYS A 112 -9.36 18.15 3.55
CA LYS A 112 -10.48 18.57 2.69
C LYS A 112 -10.39 17.87 1.32
N GLY A 113 -11.52 17.74 0.63
CA GLY A 113 -11.59 17.23 -0.74
C GLY A 113 -12.62 16.11 -0.91
N THR A 114 -12.49 15.34 -1.99
CA THR A 114 -13.38 14.20 -2.29
C THR A 114 -13.18 13.07 -1.29
N VAL A 115 -14.20 12.21 -1.14
CA VAL A 115 -14.13 10.99 -0.30
C VAL A 115 -12.91 10.14 -0.66
N ALA A 116 -12.66 9.93 -1.96
CA ALA A 116 -11.51 9.18 -2.44
C ALA A 116 -10.17 9.77 -1.97
N LYS A 117 -9.98 11.09 -2.11
CA LYS A 117 -8.75 11.78 -1.68
C LYS A 117 -8.57 11.75 -0.16
N GLN A 118 -9.66 11.93 0.59
CA GLN A 118 -9.65 11.83 2.04
C GLN A 118 -9.24 10.43 2.49
N PHE A 119 -9.87 9.41 1.91
CA PHE A 119 -9.59 8.01 2.24
C PHE A 119 -8.14 7.63 1.90
N GLU A 120 -7.67 7.96 0.71
CA GLU A 120 -6.30 7.69 0.26
C GLU A 120 -5.27 8.36 1.20
N THR A 121 -5.53 9.60 1.60
CA THR A 121 -4.65 10.31 2.54
C THR A 121 -4.61 9.61 3.90
N LEU A 122 -5.77 9.25 4.45
CA LEU A 122 -5.84 8.51 5.72
C LEU A 122 -5.19 7.13 5.62
N TRP A 123 -5.37 6.43 4.50
CA TRP A 123 -4.72 5.14 4.24
C TRP A 123 -3.20 5.30 4.28
N ASN A 124 -2.67 6.27 3.52
CA ASN A 124 -1.25 6.52 3.43
C ASN A 124 -0.64 6.94 4.77
N LEU A 125 -1.36 7.70 5.60
CA LEU A 125 -0.89 8.15 6.91
C LEU A 125 -1.01 7.10 8.02
N LEU A 126 -2.08 6.29 8.03
CA LEU A 126 -2.47 5.52 9.22
C LEU A 126 -2.30 4.00 9.06
N VAL A 127 -2.32 3.48 7.83
CA VAL A 127 -2.41 2.04 7.59
C VAL A 127 -1.03 1.44 7.34
N PRO A 128 -0.52 0.52 8.19
CA PRO A 128 0.78 -0.11 7.92
C PRO A 128 0.69 -1.01 6.68
N SER A 129 1.85 -1.32 6.09
CA SER A 129 1.93 -2.21 4.92
C SER A 129 1.58 -3.67 5.24
N SER A 130 1.67 -4.07 6.50
CA SER A 130 1.27 -5.37 7.01
C SER A 130 0.74 -5.28 8.44
N GLY A 131 -0.09 -6.26 8.82
CA GLY A 131 -0.66 -6.36 10.16
C GLY A 131 -1.73 -5.32 10.47
N ALA A 132 -2.10 -5.26 11.76
CA ALA A 132 -3.04 -4.30 12.30
C ALA A 132 -2.42 -2.90 12.45
N ALA A 133 -3.23 -1.86 12.30
CA ALA A 133 -2.79 -0.50 12.50
C ALA A 133 -2.49 -0.19 13.97
N LYS A 134 -1.60 0.79 14.19
CA LYS A 134 -1.21 1.25 15.53
C LYS A 134 -2.39 1.84 16.30
N THR A 135 -3.31 2.51 15.60
CA THR A 135 -4.45 3.23 16.16
C THR A 135 -5.78 2.62 15.71
N ALA A 136 -6.84 2.79 16.51
CA ALA A 136 -8.18 2.37 16.14
C ALA A 136 -8.65 3.06 14.86
N GLN A 137 -8.29 4.33 14.68
CA GLN A 137 -8.52 5.12 13.45
C GLN A 137 -7.87 4.48 12.25
N GLY A 138 -6.58 4.12 12.35
CA GLY A 138 -5.90 3.42 11.28
C GLY A 138 -6.55 2.06 10.99
N GLU A 139 -7.05 1.35 12.00
CA GLU A 139 -7.65 0.04 11.80
C GLU A 139 -9.03 0.11 11.15
N VAL A 140 -9.84 1.13 11.48
CA VAL A 140 -11.11 1.41 10.81
C VAL A 140 -10.86 1.67 9.31
N VAL A 141 -9.88 2.53 8.98
CA VAL A 141 -9.49 2.81 7.59
C VAL A 141 -8.94 1.55 6.91
N ARG A 142 -8.09 0.78 7.61
CA ARG A 142 -7.51 -0.46 7.09
C ARG A 142 -8.58 -1.49 6.74
N ILE A 143 -9.55 -1.72 7.63
CA ILE A 143 -10.62 -2.68 7.39
C ILE A 143 -11.46 -2.25 6.17
N ALA A 144 -11.91 -0.98 6.12
CA ALA A 144 -12.69 -0.48 4.99
C ALA A 144 -11.94 -0.67 3.67
N GLY A 145 -10.65 -0.34 3.62
CA GLY A 145 -9.85 -0.47 2.40
C GLY A 145 -9.55 -1.93 2.02
N ARG A 146 -9.35 -2.82 3.00
CA ARG A 146 -9.14 -4.26 2.73
C ARG A 146 -10.41 -4.93 2.22
N ILE A 147 -11.56 -4.63 2.80
CA ILE A 147 -12.85 -5.08 2.27
C ILE A 147 -13.06 -4.50 0.87
N ASN A 148 -12.77 -3.22 0.66
CA ASN A 148 -12.86 -2.61 -0.68
C ASN A 148 -12.02 -3.35 -1.72
N LEU A 149 -10.74 -3.58 -1.43
CA LEU A 149 -9.85 -4.29 -2.35
C LEU A 149 -10.35 -5.71 -2.66
N GLU A 150 -10.85 -6.42 -1.65
CA GLU A 150 -11.40 -7.76 -1.84
C GLU A 150 -12.62 -7.76 -2.77
N LEU A 151 -13.56 -6.84 -2.55
CA LEU A 151 -14.80 -6.81 -3.31
C LEU A 151 -14.62 -6.22 -4.71
N SER A 152 -13.79 -5.18 -4.85
CA SER A 152 -13.58 -4.48 -6.12
C SER A 152 -12.54 -5.11 -7.03
N ARG A 153 -11.48 -5.73 -6.49
CA ARG A 153 -10.41 -6.34 -7.30
C ARG A 153 -10.55 -7.85 -7.45
N ASN A 154 -10.99 -8.54 -6.40
CA ASN A 154 -11.10 -10.00 -6.39
C ASN A 154 -12.54 -10.49 -6.58
N GLY A 155 -13.52 -9.59 -6.69
CA GLY A 155 -14.94 -9.96 -6.80
C GLY A 155 -15.47 -10.74 -5.59
N GLY A 156 -14.82 -10.62 -4.42
CA GLY A 156 -15.17 -11.39 -3.24
C GLY A 156 -14.72 -12.86 -3.24
N MET A 157 -13.85 -13.27 -4.17
CA MET A 157 -13.37 -14.65 -4.28
C MET A 157 -12.70 -15.17 -3.01
N ASN A 158 -11.99 -14.31 -2.25
CA ASN A 158 -11.35 -14.67 -0.99
C ASN A 158 -12.23 -14.36 0.24
N TRP A 159 -13.53 -14.06 0.06
CA TRP A 159 -14.42 -13.70 1.15
C TRP A 159 -14.71 -14.88 2.09
N ASP A 160 -13.99 -14.92 3.20
CA ASP A 160 -13.99 -16.03 4.15
C ASP A 160 -14.43 -15.61 5.56
N ALA A 161 -14.23 -16.51 6.53
CA ALA A 161 -14.54 -16.22 7.92
C ALA A 161 -13.72 -15.05 8.49
N GLN A 162 -12.49 -14.83 8.01
CA GLN A 162 -11.64 -13.73 8.48
C GLN A 162 -12.16 -12.37 7.99
N TYR A 163 -12.58 -12.26 6.72
CA TYR A 163 -13.23 -11.04 6.24
C TYR A 163 -14.54 -10.73 6.97
N ARG A 164 -15.34 -11.77 7.29
CA ARG A 164 -16.54 -11.60 8.12
C ARG A 164 -16.21 -11.09 9.53
N LYS A 165 -15.11 -11.56 10.13
CA LYS A 165 -14.63 -11.03 11.42
C LYS A 165 -14.19 -9.56 11.31
N MET A 166 -13.45 -9.20 10.25
CA MET A 166 -13.07 -7.81 10.01
C MET A 166 -14.30 -6.89 9.89
N ALA A 167 -15.30 -7.28 9.11
CA ALA A 167 -16.52 -6.51 8.93
C ALA A 167 -17.27 -6.30 10.26
N LYS A 168 -17.40 -7.35 11.08
CA LYS A 168 -17.96 -7.25 12.45
C LYS A 168 -17.11 -6.35 13.35
N ALA A 169 -15.78 -6.43 13.23
CA ALA A 169 -14.87 -5.60 14.02
C ALA A 169 -14.91 -4.13 13.61
N PHE A 170 -15.19 -3.82 12.35
CA PHE A 170 -15.47 -2.46 11.88
C PHE A 170 -16.73 -1.91 12.56
N ALA A 171 -17.84 -2.67 12.54
CA ALA A 171 -19.09 -2.28 13.21
C ALA A 171 -18.89 -1.96 14.70
N ARG A 172 -18.16 -2.84 15.42
CA ARG A 172 -17.85 -2.62 16.84
C ARG A 172 -17.02 -1.35 17.08
N ARG A 173 -16.04 -1.08 16.20
CA ARG A 173 -15.15 0.08 16.34
C ARG A 173 -15.89 1.39 16.11
N ILE A 174 -16.71 1.48 15.07
CA ILE A 174 -17.45 2.72 14.78
C ILE A 174 -18.52 3.04 15.82
N ALA A 175 -19.06 2.01 16.50
CA ALA A 175 -19.96 2.16 17.64
C ALA A 175 -19.24 2.50 18.96
N SER A 176 -17.90 2.46 18.97
CA SER A 176 -17.07 2.83 20.12
C SER A 176 -16.45 4.22 19.94
N GLY A 177 -16.05 4.86 21.03
CA GLY A 177 -15.52 6.23 21.00
C GLY A 177 -16.64 7.28 20.97
N THR A 178 -16.38 8.43 20.35
CA THR A 178 -17.45 9.37 20.01
C THR A 178 -18.22 8.78 18.83
N PRO A 179 -19.49 8.39 19.02
CA PRO A 179 -20.29 7.81 17.95
C PRO A 179 -20.41 8.82 16.80
N VAL A 180 -20.42 8.30 15.57
CA VAL A 180 -21.02 9.07 14.46
C VAL A 180 -22.54 9.15 14.70
N ASP A 181 -23.24 10.06 14.01
CA ASP A 181 -24.69 10.20 14.22
C ASP A 181 -25.42 8.85 14.04
N ASP A 182 -26.56 8.71 14.73
CA ASP A 182 -27.30 7.44 14.79
C ASP A 182 -27.76 6.95 13.41
N GLU A 183 -28.02 7.88 12.48
CA GLU A 183 -28.36 7.57 11.09
C GLU A 183 -27.18 6.89 10.38
N LEU A 184 -25.97 7.45 10.49
CA LEU A 184 -24.76 6.91 9.90
C LEU A 184 -24.36 5.56 10.53
N LEU A 185 -24.60 5.37 11.83
CA LEU A 185 -24.40 4.07 12.49
C LEU A 185 -25.39 3.01 12.00
N ALA A 186 -26.66 3.38 11.80
CA ALA A 186 -27.68 2.50 11.27
C ALA A 186 -27.37 2.10 9.81
N GLU A 187 -26.95 3.08 9.00
CA GLU A 187 -26.50 2.86 7.63
C GLU A 187 -25.29 1.92 7.60
N ALA A 188 -24.27 2.20 8.41
CA ALA A 188 -23.08 1.35 8.52
C ALA A 188 -23.43 -0.09 8.92
N SER A 189 -24.30 -0.25 9.91
CA SER A 189 -24.75 -1.57 10.38
C SER A 189 -25.48 -2.33 9.27
N THR A 190 -26.30 -1.63 8.48
CA THR A 190 -27.03 -2.18 7.34
C THR A 190 -26.07 -2.60 6.22
N SER A 191 -25.13 -1.73 5.84
CA SER A 191 -24.12 -2.04 4.82
C SER A 191 -23.26 -3.23 5.23
N ILE A 192 -22.82 -3.29 6.49
CA ILE A 192 -22.01 -4.40 7.02
C ILE A 192 -22.81 -5.70 7.03
N ALA A 193 -24.06 -5.67 7.48
CA ALA A 193 -24.93 -6.85 7.46
C ALA A 193 -25.14 -7.36 6.02
N SER A 194 -25.35 -6.44 5.07
CA SER A 194 -25.46 -6.78 3.65
C SER A 194 -24.18 -7.41 3.11
N ILE A 195 -23.01 -6.79 3.35
CA ILE A 195 -21.71 -7.31 2.92
C ILE A 195 -21.42 -8.70 3.50
N ILE A 196 -21.75 -8.93 4.78
CA ILE A 196 -21.54 -10.23 5.43
C ILE A 196 -22.40 -11.32 4.76
N LYS A 197 -23.64 -10.98 4.37
CA LYS A 197 -24.61 -11.91 3.77
C LYS A 197 -24.33 -12.15 2.27
N SER A 198 -24.05 -11.08 1.53
CA SER A 198 -23.80 -11.10 0.09
C SER A 198 -22.72 -10.06 -0.24
N PRO A 199 -21.43 -10.45 -0.24
CA PRO A 199 -20.33 -9.54 -0.54
C PRO A 199 -20.45 -9.01 -1.99
N ARG A 200 -20.69 -7.71 -2.15
CA ARG A 200 -20.85 -7.03 -3.44
C ARG A 200 -20.17 -5.66 -3.44
N GLN A 201 -19.78 -5.20 -4.62
CA GLN A 201 -18.97 -4.00 -4.81
C GLN A 201 -19.72 -2.69 -4.48
N ASP A 202 -21.04 -2.68 -4.62
CA ASP A 202 -21.93 -1.53 -4.40
C ASP A 202 -21.89 -0.99 -2.96
N HIS A 203 -21.59 -1.83 -1.97
CA HIS A 203 -21.56 -1.44 -0.55
C HIS A 203 -20.25 -0.77 -0.08
N VAL A 204 -19.28 -0.63 -0.95
CA VAL A 204 -17.88 -0.41 -0.54
C VAL A 204 -17.51 1.05 -0.33
N GLN A 205 -18.01 1.96 -1.18
CA GLN A 205 -17.73 3.38 -1.01
C GLN A 205 -18.28 3.92 0.32
N GLU A 206 -19.34 3.28 0.80
CA GLU A 206 -20.01 3.64 2.04
C GLU A 206 -19.12 3.37 3.26
N LEU A 207 -18.47 2.21 3.32
CA LEU A 207 -17.50 1.92 4.38
C LEU A 207 -16.36 2.94 4.45
N CYS A 208 -15.88 3.41 3.30
CA CYS A 208 -14.85 4.45 3.23
C CYS A 208 -15.38 5.79 3.79
N ARG A 209 -16.61 6.16 3.46
CA ARG A 209 -17.27 7.39 3.95
C ARG A 209 -17.46 7.35 5.47
N ILE A 210 -17.98 6.24 5.99
CA ILE A 210 -18.16 6.02 7.42
C ILE A 210 -16.82 6.05 8.15
N ALA A 211 -15.79 5.39 7.61
CA ALA A 211 -14.45 5.40 8.20
C ALA A 211 -13.91 6.84 8.35
N ILE A 212 -14.04 7.66 7.30
CA ILE A 212 -13.63 9.06 7.31
C ILE A 212 -14.41 9.85 8.39
N ALA A 213 -15.72 9.69 8.43
CA ALA A 213 -16.58 10.39 9.39
C ALA A 213 -16.21 10.03 10.84
N TRP A 214 -16.01 8.75 11.12
CA TRP A 214 -15.62 8.28 12.44
C TRP A 214 -14.23 8.79 12.86
N VAL A 215 -13.25 8.80 11.96
CA VAL A 215 -11.92 9.40 12.23
C VAL A 215 -12.03 10.89 12.51
N ARG A 216 -12.90 11.62 11.79
CA ARG A 216 -13.13 13.05 12.03
C ARG A 216 -13.74 13.31 13.40
N ALA A 217 -14.67 12.47 13.84
CA ALA A 217 -15.28 12.55 15.17
C ALA A 217 -14.31 12.14 16.29
N ASN A 218 -13.32 11.29 15.98
CA ASN A 218 -12.35 10.75 16.93
C ASN A 218 -10.91 11.14 16.53
N PRO A 219 -10.52 12.43 16.55
CA PRO A 219 -9.22 12.86 16.03
C PRO A 219 -8.05 12.50 16.95
N LYS A 220 -8.28 12.33 18.26
CA LYS A 220 -7.20 11.96 19.20
C LYS A 220 -6.89 10.46 19.04
N PRO A 221 -5.63 10.06 18.75
CA PRO A 221 -5.27 8.66 18.54
C PRO A 221 -5.69 7.75 19.70
N ILE A 222 -6.39 6.67 19.36
CA ILE A 222 -6.77 5.61 20.30
C ILE A 222 -5.94 4.39 19.98
N LYS A 223 -5.34 3.73 20.97
CA LYS A 223 -4.57 2.49 20.75
C LYS A 223 -5.51 1.40 20.20
N CYS A 224 -5.12 0.74 19.11
CA CYS A 224 -5.99 -0.23 18.43
C CYS A 224 -6.33 -1.46 19.29
N GLY A 225 -5.39 -1.90 20.12
CA GLY A 225 -5.49 -3.18 20.83
C GLY A 225 -5.28 -4.38 19.90
N PRO A 226 -5.38 -5.62 20.43
CA PRO A 226 -5.29 -6.83 19.63
C PRO A 226 -6.50 -6.97 18.68
N VAL A 227 -6.29 -7.68 17.56
CA VAL A 227 -7.34 -8.02 16.59
C VAL A 227 -7.56 -9.54 16.56
N ASP A 228 -8.78 -9.97 16.24
CA ASP A 228 -9.22 -11.38 16.28
C ASP A 228 -9.32 -12.03 14.89
N TYR A 229 -8.76 -11.37 13.87
CA TYR A 229 -8.70 -11.80 12.48
C TYR A 229 -7.27 -11.76 11.92
N ASP A 230 -7.02 -12.59 10.91
CA ASP A 230 -5.72 -12.72 10.24
C ASP A 230 -5.82 -12.29 8.76
N ARG A 231 -5.81 -10.97 8.55
CA ARG A 231 -5.88 -10.32 7.24
C ARG A 231 -5.05 -9.06 7.24
#